data_AF-A0A162MEA5-F1
#
_entry.id   AF-A0A162MEA5-F1
#
_cell.length_a   1.000
_cell.length_b   1.000
_cell.length_c   1.000
_cell.angle_alpha   90.00
_cell.angle_beta   90.00
_cell.angle_gamma   90.00
#
_symmetry.space_group_name_H-M   'P 1'
#
loop_
_entity.id
_entity.type
_entity.pdbx_description
1 polymer ?
#
loop_
_entity_poly.entity_id
_entity_poly.type
_entity_poly.pdbx_seq_one_letter_code
_entity_poly.pdbx_strand_id
1 'polypeptide(L)'
;MYIKRILCEVAWCITRIRDSYLAKWYWKIKQRRGGKKAIVALARKLLVIIYNMIKNNTDYNENVFKEVREKQEANHIKRIINEIRKHGYEVISPQSEK
;
A
#
# COMPACT_ATOMS: atom_id res chain seq x y z
N MET A 1 4.03 9.69 -27.48
CA MET A 1 4.98 9.26 -26.42
C MET A 1 5.04 10.33 -25.32
N TYR A 2 3.97 10.53 -24.55
CA TYR A 2 3.90 11.60 -23.53
C TYR A 2 3.42 11.09 -22.17
N ILE A 3 2.49 10.13 -22.19
CA ILE A 3 1.89 9.51 -21.00
C ILE A 3 2.96 8.97 -20.03
N LYS A 4 3.96 8.23 -20.50
CA LYS A 4 5.03 7.70 -19.62
C LYS A 4 5.81 8.79 -18.89
N ARG A 5 6.04 9.92 -19.57
CA ARG A 5 6.80 11.06 -19.05
C ARG A 5 5.97 11.82 -18.02
N ILE A 6 4.71 12.09 -18.34
CA ILE A 6 3.74 12.71 -17.43
C ILE A 6 3.56 11.85 -16.16
N LEU A 7 3.45 10.52 -16.29
CA LEU A 7 3.37 9.62 -15.14
C LEU A 7 4.61 9.68 -14.25
N CYS A 8 5.80 9.82 -14.83
CA CYS A 8 7.02 9.99 -14.06
C CYS A 8 7.05 11.34 -13.33
N GLU A 9 6.67 12.43 -13.98
CA GLU A 9 6.60 13.77 -13.37
C GLU A 9 5.57 13.81 -12.23
N VAL A 10 4.38 13.24 -12.44
CA VAL A 10 3.34 13.16 -11.40
C VAL A 10 3.82 12.29 -10.24
N ALA A 11 4.45 11.14 -10.53
CA ALA A 11 5.07 10.32 -9.49
C ALA A 11 6.13 11.10 -8.71
N TRP A 12 6.93 11.93 -9.38
CA TRP A 12 7.93 12.78 -8.75
C TRP A 12 7.29 13.86 -7.85
N CYS A 13 6.23 14.53 -8.32
CA CYS A 13 5.47 15.49 -7.51
C CYS A 13 4.89 14.83 -6.26
N ILE A 14 4.35 13.62 -6.36
CA ILE A 14 3.82 12.87 -5.21
C ILE A 14 4.91 12.60 -4.15
N THR A 15 6.16 12.40 -4.55
CA THR A 15 7.25 12.25 -3.58
C THR A 15 7.50 13.50 -2.73
N ARG A 16 7.10 14.68 -3.22
CA ARG A 16 7.25 15.98 -2.53
C ARG A 16 6.04 16.36 -1.68
N ILE A 17 4.89 15.72 -1.88
CA ILE A 17 3.69 15.95 -1.06
C ILE A 17 3.93 15.36 0.34
N ARG A 18 4.00 16.24 1.35
CA ARG A 18 4.05 15.82 2.75
C ARG A 18 2.68 15.27 3.17
N ASP A 19 2.72 14.15 3.87
CA ASP A 19 1.59 13.46 4.53
C ASP A 19 0.60 12.62 3.69
N SER A 20 0.81 12.43 2.38
CA SER A 20 -0.01 11.48 1.62
C SER A 20 0.35 10.02 1.92
N TYR A 21 -0.64 9.12 1.85
CA TYR A 21 -0.47 7.67 1.94
C TYR A 21 0.50 7.16 0.87
N LEU A 22 0.40 7.72 -0.34
CA LEU A 22 1.27 7.37 -1.46
C LEU A 22 2.72 7.77 -1.20
N ALA A 23 2.97 8.94 -0.60
CA ALA A 23 4.31 9.35 -0.18
C ALA A 23 4.87 8.41 0.90
N LYS A 24 4.09 8.09 1.95
CA LYS A 24 4.50 7.13 3.01
C LYS A 24 4.83 5.75 2.40
N TRP A 25 4.03 5.28 1.45
CA TRP A 25 4.29 4.04 0.73
C TRP A 25 5.56 4.11 -0.12
N TYR A 26 5.80 5.22 -0.82
CA TYR A 26 7.01 5.46 -1.60
C TYR A 26 8.27 5.41 -0.73
N TRP A 27 8.27 6.07 0.44
CA TRP A 27 9.40 6.05 1.36
C TRP A 27 9.75 4.63 1.85
N LYS A 28 8.74 3.82 2.19
CA LYS A 28 8.94 2.40 2.54
C LYS A 28 9.60 1.60 1.41
N ILE A 29 9.17 1.80 0.17
CA ILE A 29 9.75 1.10 -1.00
C ILE A 29 11.13 1.63 -1.34
N LYS A 30 11.35 2.95 -1.27
CA LYS A 30 12.64 3.59 -1.51
C LYS A 30 13.71 3.05 -0.55
N GLN A 31 13.37 2.86 0.72
CA GLN A 31 14.30 2.29 1.71
C GLN A 31 14.70 0.85 1.38
N ARG A 32 13.78 0.04 0.81
CA ARG A 32 14.05 -1.38 0.49
C ARG A 32 14.68 -1.63 -0.88
N ARG A 33 14.34 -0.84 -1.90
CA ARG A 33 14.68 -1.12 -3.31
C ARG A 33 15.41 0.02 -4.04
N GLY A 34 15.60 1.16 -3.39
CA GLY A 34 16.23 2.35 -3.98
C GLY A 34 15.26 3.25 -4.74
N GLY A 35 15.64 4.53 -4.90
CA GLY A 35 14.76 5.59 -5.41
C GLY A 35 14.25 5.38 -6.84
N LYS A 36 15.12 4.98 -7.77
CA LYS A 36 14.74 4.78 -9.19
C LYS A 36 13.64 3.72 -9.35
N LYS A 37 13.78 2.59 -8.65
CA LYS A 37 12.78 1.51 -8.66
C LYS A 37 11.49 1.93 -7.95
N ALA A 38 11.59 2.72 -6.89
CA ALA A 38 10.44 3.22 -6.15
C ALA A 38 9.57 4.18 -6.99
N ILE A 39 10.17 5.06 -7.79
CA ILE A 39 9.43 5.99 -8.66
C ILE A 39 8.62 5.22 -9.72
N VAL A 40 9.24 4.23 -10.38
CA VAL A 40 8.55 3.41 -11.39
C VAL A 40 7.41 2.60 -10.76
N ALA A 41 7.63 2.05 -9.56
CA ALA A 41 6.59 1.35 -8.82
C ALA A 41 5.43 2.28 -8.42
N LEU A 42 5.73 3.52 -8.03
CA LEU A 42 4.75 4.55 -7.71
C LEU A 42 3.93 4.95 -8.95
N ALA A 43 4.58 5.16 -10.09
CA ALA A 43 3.90 5.45 -11.35
C ALA A 43 2.93 4.33 -11.75
N ARG A 44 3.35 3.07 -11.66
CA ARG A 44 2.48 1.91 -11.93
C ARG A 44 1.30 1.87 -10.96
N LYS A 45 1.53 2.11 -9.68
CA LYS A 45 0.46 2.13 -8.67
C LYS A 45 -0.55 3.25 -8.93
N LEU A 46 -0.06 4.44 -9.27
CA LEU A 46 -0.89 5.59 -9.62
C LEU A 46 -1.76 5.32 -10.85
N LEU A 47 -1.19 4.70 -11.89
CA LEU A 47 -1.94 4.32 -13.09
C LEU A 47 -3.13 3.40 -12.77
N VAL A 48 -2.92 2.41 -11.91
CA VAL A 48 -3.98 1.49 -11.48
C VAL A 48 -5.06 2.21 -10.68
N ILE A 49 -4.67 3.15 -9.81
CA ILE A 49 -5.61 3.96 -9.03
C ILE A 49 -6.47 4.80 -9.97
N ILE A 50 -5.86 5.55 -10.89
CA ILE A 50 -6.57 6.38 -11.86
C ILE A 50 -7.50 5.51 -12.73
N TYR A 51 -7.02 4.37 -13.22
CA TYR A 51 -7.84 3.45 -14.01
C TYR A 51 -9.06 2.95 -13.24
N ASN A 52 -8.88 2.55 -11.98
CA ASN A 52 -9.98 2.08 -11.14
C ASN A 52 -10.95 3.22 -10.79
N MET A 53 -10.47 4.43 -10.56
CA MET A 53 -11.32 5.61 -10.32
C MET A 53 -12.22 5.89 -11.53
N ILE A 54 -11.65 5.88 -12.75
CA ILE A 54 -12.40 6.08 -13.99
C ILE A 54 -13.41 4.95 -14.19
N LYS A 55 -12.99 3.69 -13.97
CA LYS A 55 -13.84 2.51 -14.18
C LYS A 55 -15.01 2.44 -13.21
N ASN A 56 -14.79 2.81 -11.95
CA ASN A 56 -15.79 2.71 -10.89
C ASN A 56 -16.54 4.02 -10.65
N ASN A 57 -16.19 5.10 -11.37
CA ASN A 57 -16.71 6.46 -11.17
C ASN A 57 -16.65 6.90 -9.69
N THR A 58 -15.51 6.61 -9.04
CA THR A 58 -15.30 6.87 -7.61
C THR A 58 -14.18 7.88 -7.42
N ASP A 59 -14.39 8.80 -6.48
CA ASP A 59 -13.40 9.79 -6.10
C ASP A 59 -12.21 9.16 -5.39
N TYR A 60 -11.06 9.83 -5.49
CA TYR A 60 -9.86 9.42 -4.76
C TYR A 60 -10.11 9.61 -3.27
N ASN A 61 -10.26 8.49 -2.55
CA ASN A 61 -10.44 8.49 -1.10
C ASN A 61 -9.25 7.80 -0.43
N GLU A 62 -8.47 8.56 0.33
CA GLU A 62 -7.29 8.06 1.03
C GLU A 62 -7.64 7.04 2.13
N ASN A 63 -8.87 7.10 2.66
CA ASN A 63 -9.36 6.18 3.71
C ASN A 63 -9.52 4.75 3.20
N VAL A 64 -9.90 4.57 1.93
CA VAL A 64 -10.04 3.23 1.31
C VAL A 64 -8.69 2.49 1.33
N PHE A 65 -7.57 3.20 1.17
CA PHE A 65 -6.25 2.59 1.23
C PHE A 65 -5.80 2.20 2.65
N LYS A 66 -6.37 2.84 3.67
CA LYS A 66 -6.17 2.49 5.07
C LYS A 66 -6.94 1.21 5.40
N GLU A 67 -8.22 1.14 5.04
CA GLU A 67 -9.08 -0.03 5.23
C GLU A 67 -8.53 -1.28 4.54
N VAL A 68 -8.04 -1.14 3.29
CA VAL A 68 -7.42 -2.27 2.57
C VAL A 68 -6.16 -2.77 3.27
N ARG A 69 -5.37 -1.88 3.88
CA ARG A 69 -4.17 -2.25 4.65
C ARG A 69 -4.57 -3.00 5.93
N GLU A 70 -5.51 -2.47 6.69
CA GLU A 70 -6.02 -3.09 7.92
C GLU A 70 -6.58 -4.49 7.63
N LYS A 71 -7.31 -4.65 6.51
CA LYS A 71 -7.81 -5.95 6.05
C LYS A 71 -6.68 -6.92 5.68
N GLN A 72 -5.58 -6.43 5.07
CA GLN A 72 -4.41 -7.25 4.77
C GLN A 72 -3.66 -7.68 6.03
N GLU A 73 -3.50 -6.77 6.99
CA GLU A 73 -2.87 -7.07 8.29
C GLU A 73 -3.71 -8.09 9.06
N ALA A 74 -5.04 -7.91 9.13
CA ALA A 74 -5.95 -8.89 9.71
C ALA A 74 -5.86 -10.26 9.02
N ASN A 75 -5.78 -10.29 7.69
CA ASN A 75 -5.61 -11.55 6.95
C ASN A 75 -4.23 -12.19 7.17
N HIS A 76 -3.19 -11.38 7.34
CA HIS A 76 -1.84 -11.89 7.66
C HIS A 76 -1.81 -12.52 9.04
N ILE A 77 -2.38 -11.85 10.05
CA ILE A 77 -2.52 -12.38 11.40
C ILE A 77 -3.32 -13.70 11.38
N LYS A 78 -4.44 -13.74 10.65
CA LYS A 78 -5.23 -14.98 10.46
C LYS A 78 -4.42 -16.11 9.85
N ARG A 79 -3.56 -15.83 8.87
CA ARG A 79 -2.67 -16.83 8.25
C ARG A 79 -1.64 -17.34 9.25
N ILE A 80 -1.00 -16.46 10.01
CA ILE A 80 -0.04 -16.83 11.05
C ILE A 80 -0.72 -17.70 12.10
N ILE A 81 -1.89 -17.32 12.59
CA ILE A 81 -2.67 -18.13 13.55
C ILE A 81 -2.96 -19.52 12.99
N ASN A 82 -3.31 -19.61 11.70
CA ASN A 82 -3.57 -20.88 11.05
C ASN A 82 -2.31 -21.74 10.88
N GLU A 83 -1.15 -21.13 10.60
CA GLU A 83 0.14 -21.83 10.53
C GLU A 83 0.61 -22.32 11.91
N ILE A 84 0.43 -21.52 12.96
CA ILE A 84 0.76 -21.89 14.34
C ILE A 84 -0.14 -23.05 14.81
N ARG A 85 -1.46 -22.97 14.54
CA ARG A 85 -2.40 -24.08 14.81
C ARG A 85 -2.01 -25.36 14.09
N LYS A 86 -1.52 -25.28 12.85
CA LYS A 86 -1.05 -26.45 12.09
C LYS A 86 0.16 -27.13 12.72
N HIS A 87 1.01 -26.40 13.43
CA HIS A 87 2.21 -26.95 14.09
C HIS A 87 1.95 -27.41 15.54
N GLY A 88 0.68 -27.47 15.96
CA GLY A 88 0.31 -28.04 17.26
C GLY A 88 0.52 -27.10 18.47
N TYR A 89 0.83 -25.83 18.24
CA TYR A 89 0.92 -24.82 19.29
C TYR A 89 -0.46 -24.20 19.56
N GLU A 90 -0.90 -24.19 20.82
CA GLU A 90 -2.09 -23.44 21.23
C GLU A 90 -1.79 -21.94 21.24
N VAL A 91 -2.52 -21.18 20.43
CA VAL A 91 -2.45 -19.72 20.41
C VAL A 91 -3.15 -19.20 21.67
N ILE A 92 -2.39 -18.99 22.74
CA ILE A 92 -2.83 -18.20 23.88
C ILE A 92 -2.77 -16.75 23.42
N SER A 93 -3.91 -16.19 23.00
CA SER A 93 -4.03 -14.75 22.79
C SER A 93 -3.73 -14.07 24.14
N PRO A 94 -2.69 -13.22 24.27
CA PRO A 94 -2.56 -12.39 25.45
C PRO A 94 -3.81 -11.52 25.48
N GLN A 95 -4.59 -11.69 26.55
CA GLN A 95 -5.77 -10.88 26.76
C GLN A 95 -5.38 -9.41 26.74
N SER A 96 -6.24 -8.62 26.11
CA SER A 96 -6.36 -7.17 26.26
C SER A 96 -5.85 -6.69 27.62
N GLU A 97 -4.64 -6.13 27.66
CA GLU A 97 -4.17 -5.42 28.83
C GLU A 97 -4.58 -3.94 28.69
N LYS A 98 -5.73 -3.69 29.33
CA LYS A 98 -6.32 -2.44 29.87
C LYS A 98 -5.87 -1.10 29.31
#